data_AF-Q2R2Y7-F1
#
_entry.id   AF-Q2R2Y7-F1
#
_cell.length_a   1.000
_cell.length_b   1.000
_cell.length_c   1.000
_cell.angle_alpha   90.00
_cell.angle_beta   90.00
_cell.angle_gamma   90.00
#
_symmetry.space_group_name_H-M   'P 1'
#
loop_
_entity.id
_entity.type
_entity.pdbx_description
1 polymer ?
#
loop_
_entity_poly.entity_id
_entity_poly.type
_entity_poly.pdbx_seq_one_letter_code
_entity_poly.pdbx_strand_id
1 'polypeptide(L)'
;MRTTLSFISYCFFFQGIPCLCDEVVMDVMWAMKRLIRYFVPTETPELAEEDSLTMSQGLRMFLSRYGFEIKPEMVYNDIVRAASIVFRCDAVEDLYEHLQHLGRHLKNVSGIDYENWGTVKLATAFKIICSRKIDKSDEMFSDDVRSKLLDDADKYKDLVFSTGCIANYKKILGLNILRNDKMDQLAELVKVARIKAEHVRVPENVPEN
;
A
#
# COMPACT_ATOMS: atom_id res chain seq x y z
N MET A 1 -17.04 24.80 -2.21
CA MET A 1 -17.63 23.44 -2.25
C MET A 1 -19.14 23.39 -2.55
N ARG A 2 -19.96 24.41 -2.23
CA ARG A 2 -21.41 24.35 -2.52
C ARG A 2 -21.78 24.53 -3.99
N THR A 3 -21.01 25.23 -4.81
CA THR A 3 -21.44 25.68 -6.15
C THR A 3 -21.18 24.70 -7.30
N THR A 4 -20.10 23.91 -7.25
CA THR A 4 -19.81 22.88 -8.26
C THR A 4 -20.53 21.55 -7.97
N LEU A 5 -20.69 21.18 -6.70
CA LEU A 5 -21.53 20.03 -6.30
C LEU A 5 -23.03 20.29 -6.52
N SER A 6 -23.50 21.51 -6.29
CA SER A 6 -24.89 21.85 -6.63
C SER A 6 -25.13 21.83 -8.14
N PHE A 7 -24.14 22.14 -8.98
CA PHE A 7 -24.29 22.03 -10.44
C PHE A 7 -24.36 20.58 -10.94
N ILE A 8 -23.53 19.68 -10.40
CA ILE A 8 -23.59 18.24 -10.76
C ILE A 8 -24.86 17.60 -10.21
N SER A 9 -25.23 17.89 -8.96
CA SER A 9 -26.48 17.39 -8.38
C SER A 9 -27.73 17.93 -9.09
N TYR A 10 -27.74 19.20 -9.52
CA TYR A 10 -28.84 19.77 -10.31
C TYR A 10 -28.93 19.20 -11.72
N CYS A 11 -27.82 19.07 -12.46
CA CYS A 11 -27.85 18.63 -13.86
C CYS A 11 -28.37 17.18 -14.03
N PHE A 12 -28.09 16.28 -13.09
CA PHE A 12 -28.48 14.86 -13.22
C PHE A 12 -29.90 14.55 -12.74
N PHE A 13 -30.47 15.37 -11.83
CA PHE A 13 -31.87 15.22 -11.42
C PHE A 13 -32.85 15.45 -12.58
N PHE A 14 -32.47 16.29 -13.57
CA PHE A 14 -33.27 16.57 -14.76
C PHE A 14 -33.25 15.45 -15.83
N GLN A 15 -32.34 14.47 -15.75
CA GLN A 15 -32.27 13.34 -16.70
C GLN A 15 -32.75 12.00 -16.11
N GLY A 16 -33.21 11.97 -14.84
CA GLY A 16 -33.74 10.76 -14.21
C GLY A 16 -32.68 9.70 -13.86
N ILE A 17 -31.40 10.07 -13.82
CA ILE A 17 -30.31 9.15 -13.46
C ILE A 17 -30.07 9.25 -11.94
N PRO A 18 -30.19 8.15 -11.17
CA PRO A 18 -29.89 8.18 -9.75
C PRO A 18 -28.40 8.46 -9.53
N CYS A 19 -28.10 9.53 -8.79
CA CYS A 19 -26.74 9.94 -8.48
C CYS A 19 -26.40 9.57 -7.03
N LEU A 20 -25.24 8.94 -6.83
CA LEU A 20 -24.65 8.72 -5.51
C LEU A 20 -23.60 9.82 -5.26
N CYS A 21 -23.77 10.56 -4.17
CA CYS A 21 -22.86 11.62 -3.74
C CYS A 21 -22.58 11.45 -2.24
N ASP A 22 -21.81 10.43 -1.89
CA ASP A 22 -21.38 10.15 -0.52
C ASP A 22 -19.88 10.46 -0.31
N GLU A 23 -19.40 10.26 0.91
CA GLU A 23 -18.00 10.52 1.28
C GLU A 23 -17.00 9.70 0.44
N VAL A 24 -17.37 8.48 0.04
CA VAL A 24 -16.53 7.61 -0.79
C VAL A 24 -16.41 8.20 -2.20
N VAL A 25 -17.53 8.63 -2.78
CA VAL A 25 -17.53 9.31 -4.09
C VAL A 25 -16.70 10.59 -4.05
N MET A 26 -16.80 11.36 -2.96
CA MET A 26 -16.00 12.58 -2.79
C MET A 26 -14.49 12.30 -2.75
N ASP A 27 -14.07 11.25 -2.04
CA ASP A 27 -12.67 10.82 -1.97
C ASP A 27 -12.13 10.33 -3.33
N VAL A 28 -12.95 9.60 -4.08
CA VAL A 28 -12.61 9.16 -5.45
C VAL A 28 -12.46 10.37 -6.37
N MET A 29 -13.41 11.30 -6.35
CA MET A 29 -13.33 12.53 -7.14
C MET A 29 -12.09 13.36 -6.79
N TRP A 30 -11.77 13.48 -5.50
CA TRP A 30 -10.56 14.16 -5.03
C TRP A 30 -9.28 13.52 -5.60
N ALA A 31 -9.19 12.18 -5.57
CA ALA A 31 -8.04 11.46 -6.11
C ALA A 31 -7.95 11.58 -7.64
N MET A 32 -9.08 11.46 -8.35
CA MET A 32 -9.14 11.60 -9.81
C MET A 32 -8.67 12.98 -10.25
N LYS A 33 -9.14 14.06 -9.62
CA LYS A 33 -8.69 15.43 -9.93
C LYS A 33 -7.18 15.60 -9.79
N ARG A 34 -6.59 15.07 -8.72
CA ARG A 34 -5.14 15.20 -8.46
C ARG A 34 -4.29 14.35 -9.39
N LEU A 35 -4.79 13.18 -9.79
CA LEU A 35 -4.08 12.21 -10.61
C LEU A 35 -4.50 12.27 -12.09
N ILE A 36 -5.36 13.21 -12.51
CA ILE A 36 -5.94 13.23 -13.86
C ILE A 36 -4.87 13.23 -14.95
N ARG A 37 -3.77 13.97 -14.78
CA ARG A 37 -2.63 14.00 -15.72
C ARG A 37 -1.96 12.65 -15.93
N TYR A 38 -2.08 11.75 -14.97
CA TYR A 38 -1.53 10.41 -15.12
C TYR A 38 -2.41 9.54 -16.02
N PHE A 39 -3.73 9.70 -15.94
CA PHE A 39 -4.69 8.93 -16.73
C PHE A 39 -4.96 9.57 -18.10
N VAL A 40 -4.97 10.90 -18.14
CA VAL A 40 -5.25 11.73 -19.31
C VAL A 40 -4.20 12.86 -19.36
N PRO A 41 -3.03 12.63 -19.99
CA PRO A 41 -1.92 13.57 -19.97
C PRO A 41 -2.22 14.95 -20.56
N THR A 42 -3.21 15.03 -21.45
CA THR A 42 -3.66 16.27 -22.09
C THR A 42 -4.52 17.14 -21.18
N GLU A 43 -5.05 16.59 -20.08
CA GLU A 43 -5.90 17.32 -19.14
C GLU A 43 -5.05 18.10 -18.14
N THR A 44 -5.32 19.40 -18.01
CA THR A 44 -4.74 20.24 -16.98
C THR A 44 -5.67 20.27 -15.76
N PRO A 45 -5.21 19.84 -14.57
CA PRO A 45 -6.06 19.86 -13.39
C PRO A 45 -6.26 21.32 -12.98
N GLU A 46 -7.48 21.81 -13.11
CA GLU A 46 -7.91 23.03 -12.42
C GLU A 46 -8.13 22.69 -10.94
N LEU A 47 -7.03 22.62 -10.18
CA LEU A 47 -7.13 22.54 -8.72
C LEU A 47 -7.48 23.93 -8.21
N ALA A 48 -8.76 24.14 -7.89
CA ALA A 48 -9.17 25.33 -7.15
C ALA A 48 -8.41 25.40 -5.81
N GLU A 49 -8.17 26.60 -5.28
CA GLU A 49 -7.52 26.79 -3.98
C GLU A 49 -8.26 26.04 -2.85
N GLU A 50 -9.58 25.91 -2.94
CA GLU A 50 -10.39 25.08 -2.03
C GLU A 50 -10.04 23.57 -2.09
N ASP A 51 -9.66 23.04 -3.27
CA ASP A 51 -9.29 21.64 -3.47
C ASP A 51 -7.85 21.35 -2.98
N SER A 52 -7.00 22.39 -2.87
CA SER A 52 -5.67 22.28 -2.24
C SER A 52 -5.76 22.25 -0.71
N LEU A 53 -6.79 22.89 -0.14
CA LEU A 53 -7.07 22.97 1.30
C LEU A 53 -7.84 21.76 1.85
N THR A 54 -8.32 20.87 0.98
CA THR A 54 -9.01 19.64 1.38
C THR A 54 -8.15 18.40 1.14
N MET A 55 -8.28 17.42 2.03
CA MET A 55 -7.56 16.14 1.99
C MET A 55 -8.56 15.00 2.04
N SER A 56 -8.33 13.96 1.22
CA SER A 56 -9.12 12.72 1.28
C SER A 56 -9.10 12.12 2.67
N GLN A 57 -10.27 11.70 3.16
CA GLN A 57 -10.42 11.06 4.45
C GLN A 57 -9.72 9.70 4.48
N GLY A 58 -9.86 8.91 3.42
CA GLY A 58 -9.18 7.64 3.24
C GLY A 58 -7.65 7.78 3.24
N LEU A 59 -7.10 8.77 2.53
CA LEU A 59 -5.67 9.04 2.55
C LEU A 59 -5.18 9.43 3.94
N ARG A 60 -5.92 10.30 4.65
CA ARG A 60 -5.61 10.70 6.03
C ARG A 60 -5.59 9.49 6.96
N MET A 61 -6.63 8.67 6.92
CA MET A 61 -6.75 7.46 7.74
C MET A 61 -5.61 6.48 7.42
N PHE A 62 -5.31 6.27 6.14
CA PHE A 62 -4.23 5.40 5.72
C PHE A 62 -2.87 5.86 6.25
N LEU A 63 -2.52 7.13 6.07
CA LEU A 63 -1.25 7.69 6.53
C LEU A 63 -1.14 7.68 8.06
N SER A 64 -2.24 7.95 8.78
CA SER A 64 -2.25 7.89 10.24
C SER A 64 -1.99 6.49 10.80
N ARG A 65 -2.37 5.42 10.08
CA ARG A 65 -2.06 4.03 10.50
C ARG A 65 -0.56 3.76 10.52
N TYR A 66 0.20 4.52 9.75
CA TYR A 66 1.66 4.48 9.70
C TYR A 66 2.35 5.55 10.56
N GLY A 67 1.59 6.29 11.38
CA GLY A 67 2.12 7.36 12.22
C GLY A 67 2.45 8.65 11.46
N PHE A 68 2.04 8.77 10.20
CA PHE A 68 2.21 10.00 9.43
C PHE A 68 1.06 10.97 9.71
N GLU A 69 1.30 11.89 10.63
CA GLU A 69 0.44 13.06 10.80
C GLU A 69 0.75 14.10 9.72
N ILE A 70 -0.21 14.29 8.81
CA ILE A 70 -0.11 15.25 7.71
C ILE A 70 -1.31 16.20 7.69
N LYS A 71 -1.05 17.45 7.29
CA LYS A 71 -2.08 18.48 7.09
C LYS A 71 -2.37 18.64 5.59
N PRO A 72 -3.52 19.21 5.18
CA PRO A 72 -3.86 19.37 3.76
C PRO A 72 -2.77 20.06 2.94
N GLU A 73 -2.11 21.09 3.48
CA GLU A 73 -1.03 21.83 2.80
C GLU A 73 0.23 20.99 2.51
N MET A 74 0.36 19.82 3.14
CA MET A 74 1.47 18.89 2.95
C MET A 74 1.20 17.84 1.86
N VAL A 75 -0.03 17.78 1.31
CA VAL A 75 -0.46 16.71 0.40
C VAL A 75 -0.05 17.02 -1.03
N TYR A 76 1.12 16.51 -1.42
CA TYR A 76 1.60 16.54 -2.80
C TYR A 76 1.30 15.25 -3.57
N ASN A 77 1.27 15.32 -4.90
CA ASN A 77 0.96 14.16 -5.76
C ASN A 77 1.90 12.97 -5.52
N ASP A 78 3.17 13.20 -5.20
CA ASP A 78 4.12 12.13 -4.91
C ASP A 78 3.79 11.37 -3.62
N ILE A 79 3.26 12.06 -2.60
CA ILE A 79 2.77 11.42 -1.36
C ILE A 79 1.56 10.55 -1.67
N VAL A 80 0.59 11.09 -2.42
CA VAL A 80 -0.61 10.33 -2.84
C VAL A 80 -0.19 9.08 -3.62
N ARG A 81 0.77 9.22 -4.54
CA ARG A 81 1.27 8.11 -5.35
C ARG A 81 1.98 7.06 -4.51
N ALA A 82 2.94 7.46 -3.67
CA ALA A 82 3.66 6.52 -2.80
C ALA A 82 2.68 5.78 -1.88
N ALA A 83 1.77 6.50 -1.22
CA ALA A 83 0.73 5.92 -0.38
C ALA A 83 -0.16 4.92 -1.14
N SER A 84 -0.56 5.24 -2.38
CA SER A 84 -1.36 4.32 -3.21
C SER A 84 -0.64 3.03 -3.58
N ILE A 85 0.69 3.06 -3.70
CA ILE A 85 1.49 1.85 -3.97
C ILE A 85 1.60 1.02 -2.71
N VAL A 86 1.91 1.64 -1.56
CA VAL A 86 1.93 0.94 -0.26
C VAL A 86 0.58 0.29 0.01
N PHE A 87 -0.53 1.02 -0.14
CA PHE A 87 -1.89 0.48 0.05
C PHE A 87 -2.15 -0.77 -0.80
N ARG A 88 -1.77 -0.73 -2.08
CA ARG A 88 -1.92 -1.90 -2.97
C ARG A 88 -1.03 -3.07 -2.57
N CYS A 89 0.16 -2.80 -2.05
CA CYS A 89 1.03 -3.83 -1.53
C CYS A 89 0.52 -4.44 -0.23
N ASP A 90 -0.12 -3.66 0.66
CA ASP A 90 -0.71 -4.18 1.90
C ASP A 90 -1.92 -5.08 1.62
N ALA A 91 -2.75 -4.70 0.63
CA ALA A 91 -3.89 -5.50 0.19
C ALA A 91 -3.51 -6.88 -0.38
N VAL A 92 -2.22 -7.16 -0.54
CA VAL A 92 -1.71 -8.47 -0.95
C VAL A 92 -1.92 -9.51 0.15
N GLU A 93 -1.93 -9.14 1.43
CA GLU A 93 -2.16 -10.12 2.51
C GLU A 93 -3.51 -10.83 2.35
N ASP A 94 -4.56 -10.10 1.97
CA ASP A 94 -5.88 -10.66 1.71
C ASP A 94 -5.89 -11.62 0.51
N LEU A 95 -5.09 -11.33 -0.53
CA LEU A 95 -5.01 -12.16 -1.74
C LEU A 95 -4.29 -13.50 -1.51
N TYR A 96 -3.46 -13.58 -0.47
CA TYR A 96 -2.65 -14.74 -0.15
C TYR A 96 -3.09 -15.45 1.13
N GLU A 97 -4.34 -15.28 1.56
CA GLU A 97 -4.94 -16.03 2.68
C GLU A 97 -4.77 -17.55 2.52
N HIS A 98 -4.78 -18.05 1.27
CA HIS A 98 -4.50 -19.46 0.97
C HIS A 98 -3.12 -19.95 1.47
N LEU A 99 -2.13 -19.07 1.67
CA LEU A 99 -0.85 -19.46 2.27
C LEU A 99 -1.00 -19.84 3.74
N GLN A 100 -1.95 -19.24 4.47
CA GLN A 100 -2.28 -19.66 5.84
C GLN A 100 -2.86 -21.07 5.85
N HIS A 101 -3.62 -21.43 4.82
CA HIS A 101 -4.10 -22.81 4.64
C HIS A 101 -2.97 -23.78 4.34
N LEU A 102 -2.01 -23.39 3.51
CA LEU A 102 -0.79 -24.18 3.27
C LEU A 102 0.04 -24.31 4.55
N GLY A 103 0.11 -23.25 5.36
CA GLY A 103 0.81 -23.23 6.65
C GLY A 103 0.43 -24.38 7.58
N ARG A 104 -0.82 -24.87 7.53
CA ARG A 104 -1.23 -26.07 8.30
C ARG A 104 -0.35 -27.30 8.03
N HIS A 105 0.18 -27.44 6.81
CA HIS A 105 1.11 -28.52 6.50
C HIS A 105 2.42 -28.39 7.28
N LEU A 106 2.91 -27.18 7.55
CA LEU A 106 4.11 -26.96 8.38
C LEU A 106 3.93 -27.55 9.78
N LYS A 107 2.77 -27.31 10.40
CA LYS A 107 2.46 -27.87 11.71
C LYS A 107 2.26 -29.38 11.65
N ASN A 108 1.46 -29.87 10.70
CA ASN A 108 1.06 -31.28 10.62
C ASN A 108 2.21 -32.21 10.20
N VAL A 109 3.10 -31.75 9.31
CA VAL A 109 4.18 -32.57 8.74
C VAL A 109 5.49 -32.38 9.50
N SER A 110 5.79 -31.13 9.88
CA SER A 110 7.08 -30.75 10.45
C SER A 110 7.02 -30.28 11.91
N GLY A 111 5.82 -30.15 12.50
CA GLY A 111 5.65 -29.67 13.87
C GLY A 111 5.94 -28.18 14.04
N ILE A 112 6.11 -27.42 12.95
CA ILE A 112 6.49 -26.01 12.97
C ILE A 112 5.26 -25.14 13.21
N ASP A 113 5.29 -24.34 14.27
CA ASP A 113 4.29 -23.30 14.53
C ASP A 113 4.41 -22.16 13.52
N TYR A 114 3.29 -21.82 12.88
CA TYR A 114 3.24 -20.90 11.76
C TYR A 114 2.22 -19.77 11.95
N GLU A 115 1.39 -19.84 12.98
CA GLU A 115 0.20 -19.01 13.18
C GLU A 115 0.53 -17.51 13.28
N ASN A 116 1.74 -17.19 13.75
CA ASN A 116 2.25 -15.82 13.85
C ASN A 116 3.08 -15.39 12.64
N TRP A 117 3.14 -16.19 11.57
CA TRP A 117 3.96 -15.89 10.39
C TRP A 117 3.14 -15.10 9.37
N GLY A 118 3.69 -13.95 8.95
CA GLY A 118 3.16 -13.19 7.83
C GLY A 118 3.40 -13.87 6.48
N THR A 119 2.71 -13.35 5.46
CA THR A 119 2.69 -13.85 4.07
C THR A 119 4.09 -14.10 3.48
N VAL A 120 5.01 -13.16 3.68
CA VAL A 120 6.41 -13.29 3.19
C VAL A 120 7.09 -14.48 3.85
N LYS A 121 6.99 -14.61 5.17
CA LYS A 121 7.64 -15.69 5.91
C LYS A 121 7.08 -17.05 5.50
N LEU A 122 5.77 -17.20 5.37
CA LEU A 122 5.16 -18.43 4.85
C LEU A 122 5.63 -18.76 3.43
N ALA A 123 5.62 -17.79 2.52
CA ALA A 123 6.08 -18.01 1.16
C ALA A 123 7.55 -18.44 1.10
N THR A 124 8.42 -17.85 1.94
CA THR A 124 9.83 -18.23 2.04
C THR A 124 9.98 -19.67 2.52
N ALA A 125 9.21 -20.10 3.53
CA ALA A 125 9.27 -21.48 4.03
C ALA A 125 8.94 -22.49 2.91
N PHE A 126 7.86 -22.25 2.16
CA PHE A 126 7.49 -23.12 1.04
C PHE A 126 8.49 -23.04 -0.12
N LYS A 127 9.11 -21.88 -0.37
CA LYS A 127 10.24 -21.79 -1.31
C LYS A 127 11.39 -22.68 -0.87
N ILE A 128 11.77 -22.68 0.41
CA ILE A 128 12.87 -23.52 0.92
C ILE A 128 12.53 -25.01 0.71
N ILE A 129 11.35 -25.45 1.13
CA ILE A 129 10.86 -26.82 0.93
C ILE A 129 10.93 -27.22 -0.55
N CYS A 130 10.38 -26.39 -1.43
CA CYS A 130 10.21 -26.71 -2.85
C CYS A 130 11.52 -26.62 -3.65
N SER A 131 12.44 -25.73 -3.27
CA SER A 131 13.70 -25.50 -3.98
C SER A 131 14.90 -26.23 -3.37
N ARG A 132 14.78 -26.73 -2.14
CA ARG A 132 15.87 -27.29 -1.32
C ARG A 132 17.02 -26.30 -1.10
N LYS A 133 16.74 -24.99 -1.13
CA LYS A 133 17.76 -23.94 -1.07
C LYS A 133 17.41 -22.88 -0.04
N ILE A 134 18.38 -22.61 0.82
CA ILE A 134 18.40 -21.48 1.74
C ILE A 134 19.29 -20.40 1.14
N ASP A 135 18.76 -19.20 1.03
CA ASP A 135 19.51 -18.02 0.62
C ASP A 135 19.84 -17.15 1.84
N LYS A 136 20.81 -16.24 1.71
CA LYS A 136 21.15 -15.28 2.77
C LYS A 136 19.95 -14.41 3.19
N SER A 137 19.00 -14.18 2.28
CA SER A 137 17.77 -13.45 2.58
C SER A 137 16.81 -14.19 3.52
N ASP A 138 17.06 -15.47 3.81
CA ASP A 138 16.19 -16.32 4.62
C ASP A 138 16.54 -16.23 6.13
N GLU A 139 17.18 -15.12 6.51
CA GLU A 139 17.59 -14.74 7.87
C GLU A 139 16.43 -14.72 8.89
N MET A 140 15.19 -14.63 8.41
CA MET A 140 13.95 -14.61 9.21
C MET A 140 13.60 -15.92 9.94
N PHE A 141 14.31 -17.01 9.67
CA PHE A 141 14.17 -18.31 10.35
C PHE A 141 15.36 -18.61 11.25
N SER A 142 15.13 -19.32 12.36
CA SER A 142 16.20 -19.95 13.12
C SER A 142 16.80 -21.11 12.32
N ASP A 143 18.03 -21.50 12.67
CA ASP A 143 18.72 -22.61 12.01
C ASP A 143 17.99 -23.96 12.20
N ASP A 144 17.36 -24.18 13.35
CA ASP A 144 16.52 -25.36 13.59
C ASP A 144 15.35 -25.43 12.61
N VAL A 145 14.65 -24.31 12.41
CA VAL A 145 13.51 -24.26 11.47
C VAL A 145 14.00 -24.48 10.05
N ARG A 146 15.11 -23.84 9.64
CA ARG A 146 15.68 -24.03 8.30
C ARG A 146 16.08 -25.49 8.05
N SER A 147 16.75 -26.12 9.00
CA SER A 147 17.16 -27.52 8.90
C SER A 147 15.93 -28.42 8.80
N LYS A 148 14.93 -28.18 9.65
CA LYS A 148 13.67 -28.94 9.63
C LYS A 148 12.91 -28.83 8.32
N LEU A 149 12.84 -27.63 7.72
CA LEU A 149 12.22 -27.39 6.41
C LEU A 149 12.92 -28.17 5.29
N LEU A 150 14.25 -28.34 5.36
CA LEU A 150 15.02 -29.13 4.39
C LEU A 150 14.85 -30.63 4.62
N ASP A 151 15.00 -31.08 5.87
CA ASP A 151 14.93 -32.50 6.25
C ASP A 151 13.57 -33.11 5.92
N ASP A 152 12.50 -32.35 6.15
CA ASP A 152 11.14 -32.80 5.90
C ASP A 152 10.66 -32.51 4.48
N ALA A 153 11.47 -31.89 3.61
CA ALA A 153 11.01 -31.38 2.31
C ALA A 153 10.36 -32.46 1.42
N ASP A 154 10.86 -33.69 1.44
CA ASP A 154 10.29 -34.81 0.69
C ASP A 154 8.84 -35.15 1.11
N LYS A 155 8.48 -34.88 2.36
CA LYS A 155 7.13 -35.14 2.91
C LYS A 155 6.06 -34.21 2.33
N TYR A 156 6.46 -33.14 1.64
CA TYR A 156 5.55 -32.17 1.04
C TYR A 156 5.27 -32.42 -0.45
N LYS A 157 5.92 -33.41 -1.08
CA LYS A 157 5.89 -33.63 -2.53
C LYS A 157 4.48 -33.69 -3.13
N ASP A 158 3.55 -34.33 -2.42
CA ASP A 158 2.16 -34.51 -2.86
C ASP A 158 1.19 -33.51 -2.20
N LEU A 159 1.70 -32.60 -1.35
CA LEU A 159 0.91 -31.61 -0.61
C LEU A 159 0.98 -30.22 -1.24
N VAL A 160 2.07 -29.91 -1.94
CA VAL A 160 2.31 -28.57 -2.51
C VAL A 160 2.79 -28.64 -3.95
N PHE A 161 2.36 -27.67 -4.76
CA PHE A 161 2.82 -27.54 -6.13
C PHE A 161 4.10 -26.70 -6.20
N SER A 162 5.25 -27.37 -6.29
CA SER A 162 6.59 -26.74 -6.19
C SER A 162 6.77 -25.50 -7.08
N THR A 163 6.44 -25.59 -8.37
CA THR A 163 6.55 -24.46 -9.31
C THR A 163 5.68 -23.28 -8.88
N GLY A 164 4.47 -23.55 -8.39
CA GLY A 164 3.55 -22.54 -7.88
C GLY A 164 4.07 -21.85 -6.62
N CYS A 165 4.59 -22.62 -5.65
CA CYS A 165 5.19 -22.07 -4.43
C CYS A 165 6.36 -21.13 -4.74
N ILE A 166 7.27 -21.53 -5.64
CA ILE A 166 8.43 -20.71 -6.03
C ILE A 166 7.98 -19.44 -6.78
N ALA A 167 7.01 -19.55 -7.68
CA ALA A 167 6.48 -18.38 -8.40
C ALA A 167 5.79 -17.39 -7.46
N ASN A 168 4.96 -17.89 -6.53
CA ASN A 168 4.30 -17.07 -5.53
C ASN A 168 5.31 -16.38 -4.61
N TYR A 169 6.34 -17.09 -4.14
CA TYR A 169 7.42 -16.48 -3.36
C TYR A 169 8.06 -15.30 -4.08
N LYS A 170 8.46 -15.45 -5.35
CA LYS A 170 9.08 -14.35 -6.10
C LYS A 170 8.17 -13.13 -6.20
N LYS A 171 6.88 -13.34 -6.45
CA LYS A 171 5.89 -12.26 -6.55
C LYS A 171 5.69 -11.57 -5.19
N ILE A 172 5.51 -12.33 -4.12
CA ILE A 172 5.32 -11.81 -2.76
C ILE A 172 6.56 -11.04 -2.29
N LEU A 173 7.75 -11.60 -2.51
CA LEU A 173 9.00 -10.93 -2.15
C LEU A 173 9.18 -9.63 -2.94
N GLY A 174 8.92 -9.63 -4.25
CA GLY A 174 8.99 -8.43 -5.07
C GLY A 174 8.02 -7.33 -4.60
N LEU A 175 6.79 -7.69 -4.24
CA LEU A 175 5.80 -6.77 -3.68
C LEU A 175 6.24 -6.22 -2.32
N ASN A 176 6.80 -7.06 -1.45
CA ASN A 176 7.32 -6.64 -0.15
C ASN A 176 8.53 -5.69 -0.28
N ILE A 177 9.45 -5.95 -1.22
CA ILE A 177 10.57 -5.05 -1.53
C ILE A 177 10.03 -3.70 -2.02
N LEU A 178 9.10 -3.71 -2.98
CA LEU A 178 8.47 -2.49 -3.49
C LEU A 178 7.73 -1.72 -2.40
N ARG A 179 7.01 -2.42 -1.53
CA ARG A 179 6.32 -1.83 -0.38
C ARG A 179 7.29 -1.07 0.51
N ASN A 180 8.40 -1.70 0.90
CA ASN A 180 9.37 -1.11 1.80
C ASN A 180 10.08 0.10 1.17
N ASP A 181 10.52 -0.01 -0.09
CA ASP A 181 11.06 1.13 -0.85
C ASP A 181 10.09 2.31 -0.87
N LYS A 182 8.79 2.05 -1.09
CA LYS A 182 7.77 3.09 -1.18
C LYS A 182 7.39 3.66 0.19
N MET A 183 7.49 2.87 1.25
CA MET A 183 7.35 3.35 2.63
C MET A 183 8.50 4.28 3.04
N ASP A 184 9.74 3.92 2.69
CA ASP A 184 10.91 4.77 2.93
C ASP A 184 10.79 6.08 2.14
N GLN A 185 10.43 5.99 0.86
CA GLN A 185 10.15 7.16 0.03
C GLN A 185 9.03 8.03 0.62
N LEU A 186 7.94 7.42 1.08
CA LEU A 186 6.82 8.13 1.69
C LEU A 186 7.26 8.88 2.96
N ALA A 187 8.09 8.27 3.80
CA ALA A 187 8.62 8.91 5.00
C ALA A 187 9.45 10.16 4.65
N GLU A 188 10.33 10.07 3.64
CA GLU A 188 11.13 11.21 3.18
C GLU A 188 10.25 12.32 2.57
N LEU A 189 9.26 11.96 1.77
CA LEU A 189 8.33 12.93 1.19
C LEU A 189 7.54 13.68 2.28
N VAL A 190 7.09 12.98 3.33
CA VAL A 190 6.39 13.61 4.46
C VAL A 190 7.32 14.56 5.22
N LYS A 191 8.59 14.20 5.44
CA LYS A 191 9.59 15.10 6.05
C LYS A 191 9.77 16.37 5.24
N VAL A 192 9.99 16.24 3.92
CA VAL A 192 10.14 17.39 3.01
C VAL A 192 8.88 18.27 3.01
N ALA A 193 7.70 17.66 3.03
CA ALA A 193 6.44 18.39 3.06
C ALA A 193 6.25 19.18 4.37
N ARG A 194 6.67 18.64 5.52
CA ARG A 194 6.65 19.36 6.80
C ARG A 194 7.51 20.62 6.76
N ILE A 195 8.75 20.49 6.28
CA ILE A 195 9.70 21.61 6.17
C ILE A 195 9.10 22.71 5.27
N LYS A 196 8.55 22.34 4.12
CA LYS A 196 7.91 23.31 3.21
C LYS A 196 6.72 24.02 3.86
N ALA A 197 5.86 23.28 4.57
CA ALA A 197 4.69 23.85 5.25
C ALA A 197 5.09 24.80 6.41
N GLU A 198 6.22 24.58 7.07
CA GLU A 198 6.76 25.47 8.11
C GLU A 198 7.33 26.76 7.52
N HIS A 199 8.04 26.69 6.38
CA HIS A 199 8.59 27.87 5.71
C HIS A 199 7.50 28.81 5.17
N VAL A 200 6.37 28.26 4.69
CA VAL A 200 5.21 29.07 4.25
C VAL A 200 4.56 29.83 5.41
N ARG A 201 4.77 29.41 6.67
CA ARG A 201 4.18 30.05 7.86
C ARG A 201 5.02 31.18 8.46
N VAL A 202 6.26 31.40 7.99
CA VAL A 202 7.08 32.54 8.41
C VAL A 202 6.92 33.64 7.35
N PRO A 203 6.16 34.72 7.60
CA PRO A 203 6.13 35.83 6.66
C PRO A 203 7.52 36.45 6.56
N GLU A 204 7.98 36.71 5.33
CA GLU A 204 9.08 37.62 5.04
C GLU A 204 8.68 39.03 5.51
N ASN A 205 8.78 39.27 6.82
CA ASN A 205 8.83 40.61 7.36
C ASN A 205 10.26 41.11 7.15
N VAL A 206 10.57 41.52 5.92
CA VAL A 206 11.70 42.41 5.67
C VAL A 206 11.16 43.83 5.83
N PRO A 207 11.56 44.59 6.85
CA PRO A 207 11.29 46.02 6.85
C PRO A 207 12.16 46.65 5.76
N GLU A 208 11.51 47.25 4.76
CA GLU A 208 12.17 48.24 3.90
C GLU A 208 12.64 49.40 4.79
N ASN A 209 13.96 49.60 4.85
CA ASN A 209 14.62 50.79 5.38
C ASN A 209 15.48 51.38 4.25
#